data_AF-A0A1X7CDK4-F1
#
_entry.id   AF-A0A1X7CDK4-F1
#
_cell.length_a   1.000
_cell.length_b   1.000
_cell.length_c   1.000
_cell.angle_alpha   90.00
_cell.angle_beta   90.00
_cell.angle_gamma   90.00
#
_symmetry.space_group_name_H-M   'P 1'
#
loop_
_entity.id
_entity.type
_entity.pdbx_description
1 polymer ?
#
loop_
_entity_poly.entity_id
_entity_poly.type
_entity_poly.pdbx_seq_one_letter_code
_entity_poly.pdbx_strand_id
1 'polypeptide(L)'
;MNKNQIKFIQTVLNKNNADLIVDGIVGPATISAIKVAADIPEDWTDERCLAGYIQILTANSGIECGPFDGYWGDKKFTPSIWPNSSQKDLIRYYGQVGENQVRITLPYPHKLAWDTNKTINSYLCHEKVHDSLKRVLTRTLSHYGPAKVEQLNLNLWGGCLNVRTMRGGTTYSAHSWGIAVDYDPEHNQLKWGRDKALFAKSEYDAWWSFWKEEGWTSLGLTQNRDWMHIQAAEIKPRSVH
;
A
#
# COMPACT_ATOMS: atom_id res chain seq x y z
N MET A 1 -12.01 1.50 -13.13
CA MET A 1 -13.49 1.64 -13.31
C MET A 1 -13.84 1.30 -14.76
N ASN A 2 -15.00 0.69 -15.04
CA ASN A 2 -15.34 0.25 -16.40
C ASN A 2 -16.07 1.34 -17.21
N LYS A 3 -16.13 1.16 -18.55
CA LYS A 3 -16.72 2.13 -19.48
C LYS A 3 -18.18 2.48 -19.18
N ASN A 4 -18.97 1.52 -18.70
CA ASN A 4 -20.38 1.75 -18.37
C ASN A 4 -20.55 2.59 -17.10
N GLN A 5 -19.69 2.39 -16.10
CA GLN A 5 -19.64 3.21 -14.90
C GLN A 5 -19.23 4.65 -15.22
N ILE A 6 -18.28 4.86 -16.14
CA ILE A 6 -17.87 6.21 -16.57
C ILE A 6 -19.02 6.91 -17.30
N LYS A 7 -19.72 6.21 -18.21
CA LYS A 7 -20.90 6.75 -18.89
C LYS A 7 -22.01 7.13 -17.93
N PHE A 8 -22.21 6.34 -16.88
CA PHE A 8 -23.17 6.66 -15.82
C PHE A 8 -22.81 7.98 -15.14
N ILE A 9 -21.55 8.17 -14.73
CA ILE A 9 -21.09 9.43 -14.11
C ILE A 9 -21.32 10.62 -15.05
N GLN A 10 -20.87 10.53 -16.30
CA GLN A 10 -21.07 11.59 -17.31
C GLN A 10 -22.56 11.92 -17.48
N THR A 11 -23.43 10.91 -17.49
CA THR A 11 -24.89 11.09 -17.57
C THR A 11 -25.44 11.83 -16.35
N VAL A 12 -24.99 11.49 -15.15
CA VAL A 12 -25.43 12.16 -13.91
C VAL A 12 -24.94 13.61 -13.84
N LEU A 13 -23.70 13.87 -14.25
CA LEU A 13 -23.16 15.24 -14.32
C LEU A 13 -23.93 16.11 -15.32
N ASN A 14 -24.34 15.56 -16.45
CA ASN A 14 -25.15 16.28 -17.44
C ASN A 14 -26.56 16.64 -16.93
N LYS A 15 -27.14 15.83 -16.04
CA LYS A 15 -28.39 16.21 -15.35
C LYS A 15 -28.23 17.47 -14.48
N ASN A 16 -26.98 17.79 -14.10
CA ASN A 16 -26.60 19.00 -13.39
C ASN A 16 -25.91 20.03 -14.32
N ASN A 17 -26.22 19.99 -15.63
CA ASN A 17 -25.78 20.96 -16.66
C ASN A 17 -24.26 20.97 -16.94
N ALA A 18 -23.55 19.86 -16.80
CA ALA A 18 -22.12 19.77 -17.10
C ALA A 18 -21.77 19.71 -18.61
N ASP A 19 -22.75 19.47 -19.49
CA ASP A 19 -22.61 19.41 -20.97
C ASP A 19 -21.44 18.55 -21.49
N LEU A 20 -21.27 17.36 -20.91
CA LEU A 20 -20.25 16.38 -21.28
C LEU A 20 -20.70 15.44 -22.39
N ILE A 21 -19.75 14.94 -23.19
CA ILE A 21 -20.00 13.81 -24.09
C ILE A 21 -20.05 12.51 -23.27
N VAL A 22 -21.10 11.69 -23.47
CA VAL A 22 -21.27 10.40 -22.76
C VAL A 22 -20.62 9.25 -23.55
N ASP A 23 -19.29 9.25 -23.58
CA ASP A 23 -18.48 8.27 -24.33
C ASP A 23 -17.86 7.17 -23.47
N GLY A 24 -17.84 7.36 -22.15
CA GLY A 24 -17.16 6.47 -21.20
C GLY A 24 -15.65 6.64 -21.15
N ILE A 25 -15.13 7.79 -21.60
CA ILE A 25 -13.72 8.18 -21.54
C ILE A 25 -13.57 9.25 -20.45
N VAL A 26 -12.63 9.03 -19.54
CA VAL A 26 -12.33 10.01 -18.50
C VAL A 26 -11.37 11.04 -19.09
N GLY A 27 -11.88 12.23 -19.39
CA GLY A 27 -11.08 13.37 -19.83
C GLY A 27 -11.07 14.51 -18.82
N PRO A 28 -10.24 15.55 -19.03
CA PRO A 28 -10.14 16.71 -18.14
C PRO A 28 -11.49 17.36 -17.83
N ALA A 29 -12.37 17.47 -18.83
CA ALA A 29 -13.72 18.02 -18.65
C ALA A 29 -14.57 17.20 -17.67
N THR A 30 -14.47 15.86 -17.70
CA THR A 30 -15.17 14.97 -16.75
C THR A 30 -14.68 15.19 -15.33
N ILE A 31 -13.36 15.31 -15.13
CA ILE A 31 -12.76 15.54 -13.81
C ILE A 31 -13.10 16.93 -13.27
N SER A 32 -13.00 17.98 -14.10
CA SER A 32 -13.41 19.33 -13.71
C SER A 32 -14.88 19.38 -13.31
N ALA A 33 -15.77 18.73 -14.08
CA ALA A 33 -17.19 18.66 -13.73
C ALA A 33 -17.44 17.93 -12.40
N ILE A 34 -16.70 16.86 -12.10
CA ILE A 34 -16.76 16.17 -10.80
C ILE A 34 -16.36 17.11 -9.65
N LYS A 35 -15.23 17.82 -9.79
CA LYS A 35 -14.73 18.75 -8.76
C LYS A 35 -15.64 19.97 -8.53
N VAL A 36 -16.40 20.37 -9.55
CA VAL A 36 -17.42 21.42 -9.41
C VAL A 36 -18.69 20.88 -8.76
N ALA A 37 -19.12 19.67 -9.14
CA ALA A 37 -20.35 19.06 -8.64
C ALA A 37 -20.24 18.54 -7.20
N ALA A 38 -19.03 18.33 -6.71
CA ALA A 38 -18.73 17.75 -5.41
C ALA A 38 -17.44 18.33 -4.85
N ASP A 39 -17.38 18.54 -3.53
CA ASP A 39 -16.20 19.05 -2.81
C ASP A 39 -15.08 17.99 -2.73
N ILE A 40 -14.54 17.64 -3.90
CA ILE A 40 -13.52 16.61 -4.11
C ILE A 40 -12.16 17.28 -3.96
N PRO A 41 -11.25 16.75 -3.11
CA PRO A 41 -9.94 17.37 -2.92
C PRO A 41 -9.13 17.49 -4.21
N GLU A 42 -8.46 18.63 -4.38
CA GLU A 42 -7.72 18.97 -5.60
C GLU A 42 -6.56 18.01 -5.91
N ASP A 43 -5.98 17.40 -4.87
CA ASP A 43 -4.82 16.50 -4.94
C ASP A 43 -5.17 15.05 -5.29
N TRP A 44 -6.45 14.73 -5.53
CA TRP A 44 -6.86 13.38 -5.88
C TRP A 44 -6.58 13.05 -7.35
N THR A 45 -6.17 11.80 -7.59
CA THR A 45 -6.05 11.26 -8.94
C THR A 45 -7.42 11.16 -9.60
N ASP A 46 -7.46 11.07 -10.93
CA ASP A 46 -8.70 10.91 -11.70
C ASP A 46 -9.55 9.73 -11.19
N GLU A 47 -8.91 8.60 -10.89
CA GLU A 47 -9.56 7.40 -10.38
C GLU A 47 -10.18 7.61 -9.00
N ARG A 48 -9.50 8.37 -8.13
CA ARG A 48 -10.03 8.72 -6.80
C ARG A 48 -11.16 9.74 -6.90
N CYS A 49 -11.08 10.69 -7.83
CA CYS A 49 -12.17 11.63 -8.11
C CYS A 49 -13.44 10.88 -8.54
N LEU A 50 -13.31 9.90 -9.43
CA LEU A 50 -14.43 9.09 -9.92
C LEU A 50 -15.06 8.24 -8.81
N ALA A 51 -14.23 7.59 -8.00
CA ALA A 51 -14.70 6.81 -6.85
C ALA A 51 -15.38 7.70 -5.80
N GLY A 52 -14.77 8.84 -5.47
CA GLY A 52 -15.32 9.83 -4.54
C GLY A 52 -16.66 10.40 -4.98
N TYR A 53 -16.80 10.71 -6.27
CA TYR A 53 -18.05 11.21 -6.81
C TYR A 53 -19.18 10.19 -6.64
N ILE A 54 -18.90 8.90 -6.88
CA ILE A 54 -19.89 7.85 -6.67
C ILE A 54 -20.22 7.67 -5.19
N GLN A 55 -19.25 7.76 -4.28
CA GLN A 55 -19.49 7.74 -2.83
C GLN A 55 -20.45 8.86 -2.38
N ILE A 56 -20.30 10.06 -2.95
CA ILE A 56 -21.22 11.18 -2.67
C ILE A 56 -22.61 10.90 -3.22
N LEU A 57 -22.73 10.40 -4.45
CA LEU A 57 -24.02 10.07 -5.05
C LEU A 57 -24.78 9.00 -4.25
N THR A 58 -24.08 7.98 -3.77
CA THR A 58 -24.67 6.93 -2.94
C THR A 58 -25.08 7.45 -1.57
N ALA A 59 -24.24 8.27 -0.91
CA ALA A 59 -24.56 8.90 0.36
C ALA A 59 -25.83 9.78 0.25
N ASN A 60 -25.93 10.60 -0.80
CA ASN A 60 -27.12 11.43 -1.06
C ASN A 60 -28.37 10.61 -1.40
N SER A 61 -28.21 9.37 -1.85
CA SER A 61 -29.30 8.44 -2.16
C SER A 61 -29.66 7.53 -0.97
N GLY A 62 -29.04 7.72 0.19
CA GLY A 62 -29.25 6.89 1.38
C GLY A 62 -28.68 5.46 1.27
N ILE A 63 -27.76 5.23 0.34
CA ILE A 63 -27.07 3.94 0.16
C ILE A 63 -25.72 4.02 0.89
N GLU A 64 -25.51 3.13 1.87
CA GLU A 64 -24.23 3.01 2.58
C GLU A 64 -23.12 2.52 1.62
N CYS A 65 -22.01 3.24 1.56
CA CYS A 65 -20.91 2.98 0.61
C CYS A 65 -19.51 3.16 1.21
N GLY A 66 -19.41 3.21 2.54
CA GLY A 66 -18.17 3.52 3.26
C GLY A 66 -17.84 5.02 3.35
N PRO A 67 -16.67 5.37 3.92
CA PRO A 67 -16.25 6.76 4.09
C PRO A 67 -15.94 7.43 2.76
N PHE A 68 -16.13 8.76 2.67
CA PHE A 68 -15.67 9.57 1.53
C PHE A 68 -14.14 9.65 1.49
N ASP A 69 -13.50 8.67 0.86
CA ASP A 69 -12.03 8.52 0.81
C ASP A 69 -11.48 8.34 -0.61
N GLY A 70 -12.36 8.23 -1.62
CA GLY A 70 -12.00 8.05 -3.02
C GLY A 70 -11.59 6.61 -3.35
N TYR A 71 -12.02 5.62 -2.56
CA TYR A 71 -11.77 4.20 -2.80
C TYR A 71 -13.08 3.40 -2.97
N TRP A 72 -13.03 2.31 -3.73
CA TRP A 72 -14.21 1.49 -4.01
C TRP A 72 -14.57 0.54 -2.86
N GLY A 73 -15.84 0.58 -2.44
CA GLY A 73 -16.46 -0.34 -1.50
C GLY A 73 -16.26 0.03 -0.03
N ASP A 74 -17.06 -0.61 0.84
CA ASP A 74 -16.76 -0.62 2.26
C ASP A 74 -15.34 -1.17 2.42
N LYS A 75 -14.42 -0.37 2.94
CA LYS A 75 -13.48 -0.94 3.90
C LYS A 75 -14.34 -1.38 5.08
N LYS A 76 -15.00 -2.55 4.96
CA LYS A 76 -15.21 -3.38 6.12
C LYS A 76 -13.82 -3.41 6.73
N PHE A 77 -13.70 -2.87 7.93
CA PHE A 77 -12.51 -3.04 8.74
C PHE A 77 -12.38 -4.55 8.88
N THR A 78 -11.72 -5.19 7.92
CA THR A 78 -11.22 -6.54 8.10
C THR A 78 -10.25 -6.35 9.24
N PRO A 79 -10.53 -6.90 10.44
CA PRO A 79 -9.56 -6.87 11.52
C PRO A 79 -8.24 -7.29 10.90
N SER A 80 -7.16 -6.50 11.09
CA SER A 80 -5.93 -6.88 10.42
C SER A 80 -5.60 -8.29 10.89
N ILE A 81 -5.32 -9.16 9.93
CA ILE A 81 -5.03 -10.57 10.20
C ILE A 81 -3.74 -10.73 11.02
N TRP A 82 -2.98 -9.64 11.16
CA TRP A 82 -1.73 -9.55 11.89
C TRP A 82 -1.94 -8.97 13.29
N PRO A 83 -1.13 -9.41 14.28
CA PRO A 83 -1.23 -8.94 15.65
C PRO A 83 -0.84 -7.46 15.77
N ASN A 84 -1.15 -6.87 16.92
CA ASN A 84 -0.61 -5.57 17.30
C ASN A 84 0.93 -5.58 17.33
N SER A 85 1.57 -4.47 16.97
CA SER A 85 3.04 -4.35 17.00
C SER A 85 3.68 -4.31 18.39
N SER A 86 2.90 -4.53 19.47
CA SER A 86 3.45 -4.64 20.83
C SER A 86 4.29 -5.91 20.97
N GLN A 87 5.42 -5.85 21.70
CA GLN A 87 6.29 -7.03 21.87
C GLN A 87 5.53 -8.22 22.46
N LYS A 88 4.60 -7.97 23.39
CA LYS A 88 3.76 -9.00 24.00
C LYS A 88 2.89 -9.73 22.98
N ASP A 89 2.26 -8.98 22.07
CA ASP A 89 1.36 -9.54 21.08
C ASP A 89 2.13 -10.22 19.95
N LEU A 90 3.29 -9.67 19.56
CA LEU A 90 4.20 -10.31 18.62
C LEU A 90 4.71 -11.65 19.16
N ILE A 91 5.17 -11.70 20.42
CA ILE A 91 5.61 -12.96 21.05
C ILE A 91 4.47 -13.96 21.13
N ARG A 92 3.26 -13.51 21.51
CA ARG A 92 2.09 -14.39 21.61
C ARG A 92 1.70 -15.01 20.27
N TYR A 93 1.84 -14.27 19.18
CA TYR A 93 1.38 -14.70 17.85
C TYR A 93 2.47 -15.39 17.03
N TYR A 94 3.69 -14.86 17.01
CA TYR A 94 4.82 -15.35 16.20
C TYR A 94 5.81 -16.21 17.02
N GLY A 95 5.81 -16.14 18.34
CA GLY A 95 6.83 -16.79 19.18
C GLY A 95 8.05 -15.89 19.43
N GLN A 96 9.17 -16.47 19.85
CA GLN A 96 10.37 -15.68 20.15
C GLN A 96 11.03 -15.15 18.87
N VAL A 97 11.85 -14.11 19.03
CA VAL A 97 12.65 -13.56 17.92
C VAL A 97 13.64 -14.60 17.41
N GLY A 98 13.87 -14.61 16.09
CA GLY A 98 14.82 -15.54 15.47
C GLY A 98 14.38 -17.01 15.46
N GLU A 99 13.11 -17.29 15.77
CA GLU A 99 12.52 -18.63 15.70
C GLU A 99 11.39 -18.71 14.67
N ASN A 100 11.05 -19.92 14.20
CA ASN A 100 9.97 -20.20 13.26
C ASN A 100 10.16 -19.58 11.85
N GLN A 101 11.40 -19.51 11.37
CA GLN A 101 11.69 -19.05 10.02
C GLN A 101 11.61 -20.17 8.99
N VAL A 102 11.06 -19.82 7.84
CA VAL A 102 11.09 -20.61 6.62
C VAL A 102 11.74 -19.80 5.51
N ARG A 103 12.30 -20.49 4.52
CA ARG A 103 12.87 -19.85 3.34
C ARG A 103 11.80 -19.64 2.28
N ILE A 104 11.55 -18.38 1.91
CA ILE A 104 10.73 -18.03 0.76
C ILE A 104 11.58 -18.03 -0.51
N THR A 105 11.09 -18.67 -1.57
CA THR A 105 11.65 -18.53 -2.93
C THR A 105 10.98 -17.35 -3.63
N LEU A 106 11.78 -16.45 -4.17
CA LEU A 106 11.29 -15.22 -4.78
C LEU A 106 10.78 -15.47 -6.20
N PRO A 107 9.64 -14.86 -6.61
CA PRO A 107 9.13 -14.98 -7.96
C PRO A 107 9.98 -14.23 -8.99
N TYR A 108 10.82 -13.29 -8.54
CA TYR A 108 11.82 -12.59 -9.35
C TYR A 108 13.08 -12.31 -8.51
N PRO A 109 14.28 -12.25 -9.12
CA PRO A 109 15.52 -11.97 -8.40
C PRO A 109 15.47 -10.60 -7.73
N HIS A 110 15.95 -10.52 -6.49
CA HIS A 110 16.15 -9.25 -5.78
C HIS A 110 17.63 -8.88 -5.77
N LYS A 111 17.95 -7.59 -5.81
CA LYS A 111 19.30 -7.05 -5.64
C LYS A 111 19.49 -6.61 -4.20
N LEU A 112 20.68 -6.81 -3.63
CA LEU A 112 20.98 -6.28 -2.30
C LEU A 112 21.12 -4.76 -2.38
N ALA A 113 20.40 -4.03 -1.53
CA ALA A 113 20.44 -2.56 -1.52
C ALA A 113 21.85 -1.99 -1.27
N TRP A 114 22.71 -2.72 -0.53
CA TRP A 114 24.08 -2.32 -0.22
C TRP A 114 25.14 -2.88 -1.20
N ASP A 115 24.74 -3.73 -2.16
CA ASP A 115 25.62 -4.31 -3.18
C ASP A 115 24.78 -4.76 -4.38
N THR A 116 24.46 -3.83 -5.28
CA THR A 116 23.51 -4.03 -6.39
C THR A 116 24.02 -5.01 -7.46
N ASN A 117 25.29 -5.41 -7.39
CA ASN A 117 25.85 -6.48 -8.24
C ASN A 117 25.48 -7.88 -7.73
N LYS A 118 25.01 -8.00 -6.48
CA LYS A 118 24.59 -9.27 -5.90
C LYS A 118 23.08 -9.42 -5.95
N THR A 119 22.66 -10.55 -6.49
CA THR A 119 21.25 -10.95 -6.51
C THR A 119 20.98 -12.11 -5.56
N ILE A 120 19.82 -12.09 -4.91
CA ILE A 120 19.27 -13.19 -4.14
C ILE A 120 17.98 -13.71 -4.79
N ASN A 121 17.75 -15.01 -4.69
CA ASN A 121 16.53 -15.67 -5.17
C ASN A 121 15.66 -16.22 -4.03
N SER A 122 16.11 -16.05 -2.78
CA SER A 122 15.39 -16.45 -1.58
C SER A 122 15.91 -15.73 -0.34
N TYR A 123 15.10 -15.62 0.70
CA TYR A 123 15.51 -15.17 2.04
C TYR A 123 14.69 -15.86 3.14
N LEU A 124 15.09 -15.70 4.40
CA LEU A 124 14.33 -16.19 5.55
C LEU A 124 13.29 -15.18 6.00
N CYS A 125 12.06 -15.65 6.23
CA CYS A 125 10.95 -14.91 6.83
C CYS A 125 10.22 -15.82 7.83
N HIS A 126 9.34 -15.26 8.65
CA HIS A 126 8.51 -16.07 9.54
C HIS A 126 7.56 -16.99 8.75
N GLU A 127 7.34 -18.24 9.20
CA GLU A 127 6.48 -19.21 8.51
C GLU A 127 5.06 -18.68 8.22
N LYS A 128 4.44 -18.01 9.20
CA LYS A 128 3.11 -17.40 9.09
C LYS A 128 2.98 -16.32 8.01
N VAL A 129 4.07 -15.67 7.61
CA VAL A 129 4.04 -14.60 6.58
C VAL A 129 4.47 -15.09 5.20
N HIS A 130 4.97 -16.33 5.09
CA HIS A 130 5.55 -16.89 3.87
C HIS A 130 4.61 -16.78 2.65
N ASP A 131 3.41 -17.33 2.76
CA ASP A 131 2.48 -17.38 1.63
C ASP A 131 1.96 -16.00 1.25
N SER A 132 1.78 -15.13 2.25
CA SER A 132 1.37 -13.74 2.04
C SER A 132 2.45 -12.97 1.27
N LEU A 133 3.72 -13.03 1.70
CA LEU A 133 4.85 -12.46 0.96
C LEU A 133 4.91 -12.98 -0.48
N LYS A 134 4.77 -14.30 -0.65
CA LYS A 134 4.82 -14.92 -1.98
C LYS A 134 3.72 -14.39 -2.89
N ARG A 135 2.49 -14.21 -2.38
CA ARG A 135 1.38 -13.63 -3.15
C ARG A 135 1.65 -12.17 -3.52
N VAL A 136 2.11 -11.33 -2.59
CA VAL A 136 2.43 -9.92 -2.89
C VAL A 136 3.49 -9.81 -3.98
N LEU A 137 4.60 -10.53 -3.85
CA LEU A 137 5.70 -10.47 -4.81
C LEU A 137 5.28 -11.05 -6.18
N THR A 138 4.47 -12.12 -6.19
CA THR A 138 3.96 -12.67 -7.45
C THR A 138 3.06 -11.66 -8.16
N ARG A 139 2.15 -11.00 -7.42
CA ARG A 139 1.29 -9.94 -7.99
C ARG A 139 2.10 -8.74 -8.47
N THR A 140 3.14 -8.36 -7.75
CA THR A 140 4.08 -7.31 -8.15
C THR A 140 4.70 -7.63 -9.51
N LEU A 141 5.26 -8.84 -9.67
CA LEU A 141 5.82 -9.27 -10.95
C LEU A 141 4.77 -9.31 -12.06
N SER A 142 3.59 -9.87 -11.79
CA SER A 142 2.52 -9.99 -12.79
C SER A 142 1.98 -8.64 -13.26
N HIS A 143 1.92 -7.63 -12.37
CA HIS A 143 1.39 -6.31 -12.70
C HIS A 143 2.40 -5.44 -13.45
N TYR A 144 3.63 -5.35 -12.93
CA TYR A 144 4.65 -4.44 -13.46
C TYR A 144 5.48 -5.10 -14.58
N GLY A 145 5.66 -6.42 -14.53
CA GLY A 145 6.64 -7.12 -15.34
C GLY A 145 8.09 -6.87 -14.88
N PRO A 146 9.04 -7.71 -15.34
CA PRO A 146 10.42 -7.68 -14.83
C PRO A 146 11.15 -6.36 -15.10
N ALA A 147 10.93 -5.75 -16.27
CA ALA A 147 11.59 -4.50 -16.65
C ALA A 147 11.14 -3.32 -15.76
N LYS A 148 9.85 -3.24 -15.45
CA LYS A 148 9.33 -2.15 -14.62
C LYS A 148 9.62 -2.36 -13.14
N VAL A 149 9.66 -3.62 -12.67
CA VAL A 149 10.15 -3.96 -11.33
C VAL A 149 11.56 -3.43 -11.10
N GLU A 150 12.46 -3.66 -12.06
CA GLU A 150 13.83 -3.13 -12.01
C GLU A 150 13.84 -1.60 -12.10
N GLN A 151 13.11 -1.01 -13.06
CA GLN A 151 13.05 0.45 -13.23
C GLN A 151 12.56 1.18 -11.97
N LEU A 152 11.62 0.59 -11.24
CA LEU A 152 11.00 1.16 -10.05
C LEU A 152 11.71 0.77 -8.74
N ASN A 153 12.83 0.05 -8.81
CA ASN A 153 13.56 -0.50 -7.66
C ASN A 153 12.71 -1.42 -6.75
N LEU A 154 11.66 -2.06 -7.28
CA LEU A 154 10.80 -3.00 -6.53
C LEU A 154 11.48 -4.35 -6.24
N ASN A 155 12.72 -4.51 -6.72
CA ASN A 155 13.61 -5.63 -6.42
C ASN A 155 14.84 -5.21 -5.61
N LEU A 156 14.99 -3.93 -5.25
CA LEU A 156 16.12 -3.45 -4.46
C LEU A 156 15.83 -3.70 -2.97
N TRP A 157 16.35 -4.81 -2.45
CA TRP A 157 15.97 -5.37 -1.16
C TRP A 157 16.87 -4.90 -0.02
N GLY A 158 16.27 -4.31 1.01
CA GLY A 158 16.92 -3.77 2.19
C GLY A 158 17.02 -4.74 3.37
N GLY A 159 16.27 -5.85 3.37
CA GLY A 159 16.35 -6.87 4.41
C GLY A 159 15.00 -7.48 4.81
N CYS A 160 15.04 -8.60 5.53
CA CYS A 160 13.86 -9.22 6.16
C CYS A 160 14.16 -9.68 7.59
N LEU A 161 14.74 -10.87 7.79
CA LEU A 161 15.18 -11.32 9.12
C LEU A 161 16.49 -10.62 9.55
N ASN A 162 16.47 -9.93 10.69
CA ASN A 162 17.67 -9.46 11.38
C ASN A 162 17.35 -9.29 12.87
N VAL A 163 17.85 -10.20 13.71
CA VAL A 163 17.56 -10.21 15.15
C VAL A 163 18.36 -9.10 15.85
N ARG A 164 17.67 -8.00 16.14
CA ARG A 164 18.26 -6.81 16.79
C ARG A 164 17.23 -6.02 17.58
N THR A 165 17.71 -5.28 18.57
CA THR A 165 16.91 -4.21 19.19
C THR A 165 16.83 -3.00 18.27
N MET A 166 15.79 -2.19 18.46
CA MET A 166 15.69 -0.89 17.80
C MET A 166 16.80 0.04 18.27
N ARG A 167 17.30 0.88 17.37
CA ARG A 167 18.39 1.83 17.68
C ARG A 167 17.96 2.75 18.83
N GLY A 168 18.74 2.75 19.91
CA GLY A 168 18.48 3.59 21.09
C GLY A 168 17.37 3.07 22.02
N GLY A 169 16.95 1.81 21.87
CA GLY A 169 15.93 1.20 22.72
C GLY A 169 16.25 -0.25 23.09
N THR A 170 15.39 -0.84 23.93
CA THR A 170 15.50 -2.22 24.43
C THR A 170 14.53 -3.19 23.75
N THR A 171 13.61 -2.69 22.94
CA THR A 171 12.59 -3.49 22.26
C THR A 171 13.10 -4.00 20.91
N TYR A 172 12.73 -5.22 20.55
CA TYR A 172 13.12 -5.82 19.28
C TYR A 172 12.40 -5.16 18.10
N SER A 173 13.12 -5.02 16.99
CA SER A 173 12.53 -4.64 15.71
C SER A 173 11.60 -5.75 15.18
N ALA A 174 10.60 -5.39 14.37
CA ALA A 174 9.78 -6.36 13.63
C ALA A 174 10.64 -7.28 12.72
N HIS A 175 11.79 -6.79 12.24
CA HIS A 175 12.77 -7.62 11.52
C HIS A 175 13.29 -8.80 12.34
N SER A 176 13.25 -8.73 13.68
CA SER A 176 13.75 -9.80 14.54
C SER A 176 12.89 -11.06 14.49
N TRP A 177 11.63 -10.97 14.06
CA TRP A 177 10.80 -12.15 13.80
C TRP A 177 10.83 -12.59 12.33
N GLY A 178 11.36 -11.76 11.42
CA GLY A 178 11.23 -11.99 9.97
C GLY A 178 9.81 -11.68 9.45
N ILE A 179 9.13 -10.70 10.07
CA ILE A 179 7.78 -10.24 9.71
C ILE A 179 7.76 -8.83 9.11
N ALA A 180 8.94 -8.28 8.81
CA ALA A 180 9.10 -6.99 8.14
C ALA A 180 10.05 -7.13 6.96
N VAL A 181 9.86 -6.30 5.95
CA VAL A 181 10.72 -6.23 4.76
C VAL A 181 10.95 -4.76 4.40
N ASP A 182 12.21 -4.45 4.09
CA ASP A 182 12.61 -3.14 3.59
C ASP A 182 12.89 -3.19 2.09
N TYR A 183 12.47 -2.17 1.35
CA TYR A 183 12.80 -1.98 -0.06
C TYR A 183 13.35 -0.57 -0.32
N ASP A 184 14.36 -0.48 -1.18
CA ASP A 184 15.04 0.74 -1.61
C ASP A 184 15.32 1.76 -0.48
N PRO A 185 16.11 1.37 0.55
CA PRO A 185 16.34 2.20 1.73
C PRO A 185 17.09 3.51 1.44
N GLU A 186 17.88 3.57 0.36
CA GLU A 186 18.64 4.78 0.01
C GLU A 186 17.72 5.91 -0.47
N HIS A 187 16.63 5.58 -1.17
CA HIS A 187 15.67 6.54 -1.71
C HIS A 187 14.39 6.70 -0.85
N ASN A 188 14.30 6.01 0.29
CA ASN A 188 13.11 5.99 1.16
C ASN A 188 13.46 6.06 2.65
N GLN A 189 14.40 6.93 3.01
CA GLN A 189 14.98 7.00 4.35
C GLN A 189 13.94 7.20 5.47
N LEU A 190 14.25 6.70 6.67
CA LEU A 190 13.40 6.67 7.87
C LEU A 190 12.60 7.96 8.16
N LYS A 191 13.18 9.14 7.90
CA LYS A 191 12.56 10.45 8.20
C LYS A 191 11.97 11.16 6.98
N TRP A 192 12.08 10.58 5.79
CA TRP A 192 11.57 11.20 4.57
C TRP A 192 10.06 11.05 4.48
N GLY A 193 9.38 12.16 4.20
CA GLY A 193 7.97 12.18 3.85
C GLY A 193 7.75 12.02 2.35
N ARG A 194 6.49 12.08 1.93
CA ARG A 194 6.06 11.99 0.53
C ARG A 194 6.69 13.01 -0.42
N ASP A 195 7.21 14.11 0.12
CA ASP A 195 7.94 15.13 -0.62
C ASP A 195 9.31 14.62 -1.12
N LYS A 196 9.85 13.54 -0.53
CA LYS A 196 11.18 13.01 -0.84
C LYS A 196 11.21 11.52 -1.14
N ALA A 197 10.38 10.73 -0.46
CA ALA A 197 10.38 9.28 -0.59
C ALA A 197 9.93 8.84 -1.98
N LEU A 198 10.75 8.02 -2.64
CA LEU A 198 10.46 7.52 -3.98
C LEU A 198 9.14 6.74 -4.01
N PHE A 199 8.88 5.90 -3.02
CA PHE A 199 7.68 5.06 -2.94
C PHE A 199 6.39 5.81 -2.58
N ALA A 200 6.45 7.14 -2.39
CA ALA A 200 5.26 7.94 -2.18
C ALA A 200 4.59 8.40 -3.48
N LYS A 201 5.23 8.16 -4.64
CA LYS A 201 4.68 8.55 -5.95
C LYS A 201 3.61 7.56 -6.43
N SER A 202 2.75 8.01 -7.33
CA SER A 202 1.59 7.23 -7.79
C SER A 202 1.95 5.98 -8.58
N GLU A 203 3.16 5.89 -9.17
CA GLU A 203 3.60 4.67 -9.85
C GLU A 203 3.72 3.46 -8.91
N TYR A 204 3.68 3.68 -7.59
CA TYR A 204 3.76 2.64 -6.55
C TYR A 204 2.38 2.26 -5.97
N ASP A 205 1.29 2.90 -6.40
CA ASP A 205 -0.04 2.71 -5.80
C ASP A 205 -0.52 1.26 -5.87
N ALA A 206 -0.30 0.58 -7.00
CA ALA A 206 -0.66 -0.84 -7.13
C ALA A 206 0.23 -1.73 -6.26
N TRP A 207 1.51 -1.39 -6.08
CA TRP A 207 2.42 -2.15 -5.21
C TRP A 207 1.94 -2.05 -3.76
N TRP A 208 1.61 -0.84 -3.30
CA TRP A 208 1.02 -0.61 -1.98
C TRP A 208 -0.34 -1.30 -1.80
N SER A 209 -1.17 -1.37 -2.85
CA SER A 209 -2.44 -2.10 -2.79
C SER A 209 -2.24 -3.58 -2.49
N PHE A 210 -1.25 -4.23 -3.12
CA PHE A 210 -0.97 -5.64 -2.91
C PHE A 210 -0.59 -5.95 -1.46
N TRP A 211 0.24 -5.12 -0.84
CA TRP A 211 0.58 -5.23 0.58
C TRP A 211 -0.64 -5.03 1.49
N LYS A 212 -1.42 -3.96 1.25
CA LYS A 212 -2.61 -3.62 2.05
C LYS A 212 -3.67 -4.73 2.01
N GLU A 213 -3.91 -5.30 0.83
CA GLU A 213 -4.88 -6.38 0.64
C GLU A 213 -4.50 -7.67 1.40
N GLU A 214 -3.20 -7.84 1.68
CA GLU A 214 -2.65 -8.91 2.50
C GLU A 214 -2.49 -8.50 3.98
N GLY A 215 -3.08 -7.36 4.37
CA GLY A 215 -3.09 -6.83 5.74
C GLY A 215 -1.79 -6.16 6.19
N TRP A 216 -0.75 -6.11 5.36
CA TRP A 216 0.53 -5.50 5.75
C TRP A 216 0.38 -3.99 5.95
N THR A 217 1.14 -3.46 6.90
CA THR A 217 1.11 -2.04 7.24
C THR A 217 2.43 -1.36 6.92
N SER A 218 2.38 -0.05 6.71
CA SER A 218 3.55 0.79 6.51
C SER A 218 3.36 2.14 7.21
N LEU A 219 4.44 2.62 7.83
CA LEU A 219 4.50 3.96 8.39
C LEU A 219 4.50 5.03 7.28
N GLY A 220 4.92 4.70 6.06
CA GLY A 220 4.87 5.61 4.92
C GLY A 220 3.43 6.03 4.62
N LEU A 221 2.56 5.04 4.50
CA LEU A 221 1.14 5.23 4.23
C LEU A 221 0.38 5.87 5.40
N THR A 222 0.71 5.50 6.64
CA THR A 222 -0.08 5.90 7.83
C THR A 222 0.46 7.13 8.56
N GLN A 223 1.76 7.40 8.48
CA GLN A 223 2.45 8.45 9.24
C GLN A 223 3.40 9.29 8.38
N ASN A 224 3.42 9.10 7.06
CA ASN A 224 4.26 9.85 6.13
C ASN A 224 5.76 9.84 6.50
N ARG A 225 6.29 8.67 6.88
CA ARG A 225 7.70 8.45 7.20
C ARG A 225 8.06 6.99 6.98
N ASP A 226 9.34 6.67 6.80
CA ASP A 226 9.81 5.27 6.74
C ASP A 226 9.15 4.46 5.62
N TRP A 227 9.12 5.03 4.41
CA TRP A 227 8.43 4.48 3.25
C TRP A 227 9.03 3.16 2.74
N MET A 228 10.27 2.85 3.11
CA MET A 228 10.90 1.56 2.80
C MET A 228 10.29 0.38 3.57
N HIS A 229 9.76 0.64 4.77
CA HIS A 229 9.45 -0.39 5.76
C HIS A 229 7.99 -0.86 5.67
N ILE A 230 7.83 -2.18 5.59
CA ILE A 230 6.54 -2.86 5.47
C ILE A 230 6.52 -4.01 6.47
N GLN A 231 5.45 -4.14 7.26
CA GLN A 231 5.38 -5.15 8.31
C GLN A 231 4.01 -5.84 8.41
N ALA A 232 4.05 -7.13 8.75
CA ALA A 232 2.89 -7.92 9.13
C ALA A 232 2.59 -7.74 10.62
N ALA A 233 2.29 -6.50 11.02
CA ALA A 233 1.82 -6.16 12.37
C ALA A 233 1.10 -4.81 12.33
N GLU A 234 0.03 -4.66 13.12
CA GLU A 234 -0.74 -3.41 13.16
C GLU A 234 0.06 -2.27 13.78
N ILE A 235 0.08 -1.13 13.10
CA ILE A 235 0.59 0.12 13.63
C ILE A 235 -0.54 0.78 14.41
N LYS A 236 -0.36 0.99 15.73
CA LYS A 236 -1.33 1.81 16.49
C LYS A 236 -1.35 3.23 15.93
N PRO A 237 -2.53 3.84 15.75
CA PRO A 237 -2.62 5.29 15.58
C PRO A 237 -1.90 5.95 16.76
N ARG A 238 -1.12 7.01 16.50
CA ARG A 238 -0.70 7.88 17.60
C ARG A 238 -1.97 8.41 18.24
N SER A 239 -2.16 8.17 19.53
CA SER A 239 -3.15 8.90 20.33
C SER A 239 -2.88 10.37 20.12
N VAL A 240 -3.83 11.09 19.52
CA VAL A 240 -3.80 12.54 19.49
C VAL A 240 -4.17 12.96 20.91
N HIS A 241 -3.19 13.40 21.68
CA HIS A 241 -3.41 14.12 22.95
C HIS A 241 -3.31 15.61 22.67
#